data_AF-A0A519VWT5-F1
#
_entry.id   AF-A0A519VWT5-F1
#
_cell.length_a   1.000
_cell.length_b   1.000
_cell.length_c   1.000
_cell.angle_alpha   90.00
_cell.angle_beta   90.00
_cell.angle_gamma   90.00
#
_symmetry.space_group_name_H-M   'P 1'
#
loop_
_entity.id
_entity.type
_entity.pdbx_description
1 polymer ?
#
loop_
_entity_poly.entity_id
_entity_poly.type
_entity_poly.pdbx_seq_one_letter_code
_entity_poly.pdbx_strand_id
1 'polypeptide(L)'
;MVALYFLLLFFVLFLVITNLPVFGRLPRGLRLERIHQLSNYRDGALQNQSITPMQPEGVSFFKVLKAFLFDKHPNKIPQKSLKHIQPDLNSKPATAAPEIIWFGHSSYLIKMDGLRILVDPVFSQVPSPFSFIGSKAFAGTD
;
A
#
# COMPACT_ATOMS: atom_id res chain seq x y z
N MET A 1 -25.20 -20.30 23.88
CA MET A 1 -23.97 -20.18 24.68
C MET A 1 -22.70 -20.31 23.84
N VAL A 2 -22.47 -21.43 23.12
CA VAL A 2 -21.26 -21.62 22.29
C VAL A 2 -21.08 -20.55 21.20
N ALA A 3 -22.15 -20.20 20.46
CA ALA A 3 -22.09 -19.16 19.44
C ALA A 3 -21.70 -17.77 19.99
N LEU A 4 -22.11 -17.47 21.24
CA LEU A 4 -21.77 -16.20 21.90
C LEU A 4 -20.26 -16.12 22.19
N TYR A 5 -19.63 -17.23 22.58
CA TYR A 5 -18.18 -17.28 22.77
C TYR A 5 -17.40 -17.08 21.46
N PHE A 6 -17.87 -17.64 20.35
CA PHE A 6 -17.24 -17.41 19.04
C PHE A 6 -17.37 -15.96 18.58
N LEU A 7 -18.54 -15.34 18.76
CA LEU A 7 -18.73 -13.93 18.43
C LEU A 7 -17.85 -13.03 19.29
N LEU A 8 -17.75 -13.32 20.59
CA LEU A 8 -16.86 -12.59 21.50
C LEU A 8 -15.39 -12.74 21.09
N LEU A 9 -14.95 -13.96 20.80
CA LEU A 9 -13.59 -14.23 20.33
C LEU A 9 -13.28 -13.46 19.04
N PHE A 10 -14.19 -13.49 18.06
CA PHE A 10 -14.02 -12.76 16.82
C PHE A 10 -13.94 -11.24 17.05
N PHE A 11 -14.78 -10.70 17.92
CA PHE A 11 -14.76 -9.28 18.28
C PHE A 11 -13.45 -8.88 18.96
N VAL A 12 -12.97 -9.67 19.91
CA VAL A 12 -11.67 -9.43 20.57
C VAL A 12 -10.53 -9.50 19.56
N LEU A 13 -10.52 -10.52 18.70
CA LEU A 13 -9.50 -10.67 17.67
C LEU A 13 -9.51 -9.48 16.69
N PHE A 14 -10.69 -9.03 16.28
CA PHE A 14 -10.85 -7.84 15.44
C PHE A 14 -10.26 -6.58 16.10
N LEU A 15 -10.55 -6.35 17.38
CA LEU A 15 -9.99 -5.21 18.12
C LEU A 15 -8.46 -5.30 18.24
N VAL A 16 -7.92 -6.49 18.53
CA VAL A 16 -6.46 -6.69 18.62
C VAL A 16 -5.79 -6.44 17.28
N ILE A 17 -6.30 -7.03 16.19
CA ILE A 17 -5.73 -6.90 14.85
C ILE A 17 -5.75 -5.45 14.38
N THR A 18 -6.89 -4.76 14.52
CA THR A 18 -7.04 -3.36 14.06
C THR A 18 -6.22 -2.36 14.87
N ASN A 19 -5.71 -2.74 16.05
CA ASN A 19 -4.82 -1.92 16.87
C ASN A 19 -3.33 -2.28 16.73
N LEU A 20 -2.97 -3.19 15.82
CA LEU A 20 -1.56 -3.48 15.53
C LEU A 20 -0.85 -2.24 14.97
N PRO A 21 0.42 -1.98 15.33
CA PRO A 21 1.16 -0.79 14.90
C PRO A 21 1.22 -0.58 13.37
N VAL A 22 1.19 -1.67 12.60
CA VAL A 22 1.20 -1.69 11.13
C VAL A 22 0.03 -0.95 10.48
N PHE A 23 -1.12 -0.85 11.16
CA PHE A 23 -2.28 -0.10 10.67
C PHE A 23 -2.19 1.41 10.96
N GLY A 24 -1.14 1.85 11.66
CA GLY A 24 -0.94 3.25 12.01
C GLY A 24 -1.96 3.75 13.04
N ARG A 25 -2.11 5.07 13.12
CA ARG A 25 -3.03 5.74 14.06
C ARG A 25 -3.63 6.98 13.41
N LEU A 26 -4.86 7.29 13.83
CA LEU A 26 -5.50 8.56 13.47
C LEU A 26 -4.70 9.75 14.03
N PRO A 27 -4.66 10.89 13.32
CA PRO A 27 -3.99 12.10 13.79
C PRO A 27 -4.64 12.61 15.09
N ARG A 28 -3.82 13.15 16.00
CA ARG A 28 -4.25 13.73 17.29
C ARG A 28 -3.44 14.98 17.61
N GLY A 29 -3.94 15.81 18.53
CA GLY A 29 -3.27 17.01 19.04
C GLY A 29 -2.87 17.97 17.92
N LEU A 30 -1.65 18.51 17.99
CA LEU A 30 -1.14 19.50 17.03
C LEU A 30 -1.20 19.04 15.56
N ARG A 31 -1.09 17.74 15.27
CA ARG A 31 -1.22 17.22 13.91
C ARG A 31 -2.66 17.33 13.41
N LEU A 32 -3.63 17.05 14.27
CA LEU A 32 -5.05 17.16 13.94
C LEU A 32 -5.43 18.62 13.71
N GLU A 33 -5.00 19.52 14.60
CA GLU A 33 -5.20 20.97 14.44
C GLU A 33 -4.65 21.48 13.11
N ARG A 34 -3.43 21.05 12.75
CA ARG A 34 -2.83 21.40 11.45
C ARG A 34 -3.68 20.91 10.28
N ILE A 35 -4.26 19.71 10.36
CA ILE A 35 -5.12 19.17 9.30
C ILE A 35 -6.40 20.01 9.17
N HIS A 36 -7.02 20.43 10.28
CA HIS A 36 -8.20 21.28 10.26
C HIS A 36 -7.95 22.67 9.66
N GLN A 37 -6.71 23.17 9.75
CA GLN A 37 -6.30 24.44 9.16
C GLN A 37 -5.96 24.35 7.66
N LEU A 38 -5.92 23.16 7.07
CA LEU A 38 -5.64 23.01 5.65
C LEU A 38 -6.81 23.55 4.82
N SER A 39 -6.49 24.28 3.74
CA SER A 39 -7.49 24.88 2.85
C SER A 39 -8.37 23.85 2.13
N ASN A 40 -7.92 22.61 2.01
CA ASN A 40 -8.67 21.50 1.42
C ASN A 40 -9.36 20.58 2.44
N TYR A 41 -9.36 20.95 3.73
CA TYR A 41 -10.16 20.26 4.74
C TYR A 41 -11.57 20.86 4.76
N ARG A 42 -12.57 20.08 4.35
CA ARG A 42 -13.99 20.48 4.36
C ARG A 42 -14.89 19.25 4.57
N ASP A 43 -16.03 19.46 5.20
CA ASP A 43 -17.02 18.41 5.47
C ASP A 43 -16.46 17.22 6.26
N GLY A 44 -15.54 17.49 7.19
CA GLY A 44 -14.95 16.47 8.08
C GLY A 44 -13.82 15.64 7.46
N ALA A 45 -13.43 15.90 6.20
CA ALA A 45 -12.39 15.14 5.50
C ALA A 45 -11.46 16.02 4.67
N LEU A 46 -10.29 15.48 4.34
CA LEU A 46 -9.43 16.05 3.31
C LEU A 46 -10.05 15.76 1.94
N GLN A 47 -10.20 16.80 1.16
CA GLN A 47 -10.71 16.69 -0.20
C GLN A 47 -9.57 16.82 -1.20
N ASN A 48 -9.60 15.95 -2.21
CA ASN A 48 -8.63 15.99 -3.30
C ASN A 48 -8.78 17.30 -4.09
N GLN A 49 -7.65 17.82 -4.58
CA GLN A 49 -7.61 19.06 -5.36
C GLN A 49 -8.15 18.85 -6.79
N SER A 50 -8.00 17.63 -7.31
CA SER A 50 -8.55 17.18 -8.59
C SER A 50 -9.70 16.21 -8.39
N ILE A 51 -10.61 16.17 -9.37
CA ILE A 51 -11.68 15.16 -9.42
C ILE A 51 -11.03 13.78 -9.47
N THR A 52 -11.23 12.99 -8.42
CA THR A 52 -10.67 11.64 -8.29
C THR A 52 -11.82 10.71 -7.88
N PRO A 53 -12.62 10.23 -8.83
CA PRO A 53 -13.72 9.34 -8.51
C PRO A 53 -13.14 8.01 -8.01
N MET A 54 -13.69 7.50 -6.91
CA MET A 54 -13.26 6.22 -6.32
C MET A 54 -13.52 5.03 -7.26
N GLN A 55 -14.49 5.16 -8.16
CA GLN A 55 -14.92 4.12 -9.10
C GLN A 55 -14.91 4.68 -10.52
N PRO A 56 -14.55 3.86 -11.52
CA PRO A 56 -14.77 4.20 -12.91
C PRO A 56 -16.25 4.49 -13.16
N GLU A 57 -16.54 5.40 -14.09
CA GLU A 57 -17.91 5.72 -14.48
C GLU A 57 -18.68 4.46 -14.88
N GLY A 58 -19.89 4.30 -14.34
CA GLY A 58 -20.76 3.16 -14.62
C GLY A 58 -20.35 1.82 -13.98
N VAL A 59 -19.35 1.78 -13.10
CA VAL A 59 -18.92 0.55 -12.41
C VAL A 59 -19.37 0.56 -10.95
N SER A 60 -20.30 -0.34 -10.60
CA SER A 60 -20.75 -0.49 -9.21
C SER A 60 -19.75 -1.29 -8.36
N PHE A 61 -19.71 -0.98 -7.06
CA PHE A 61 -18.90 -1.72 -6.09
C PHE A 61 -19.17 -3.23 -6.11
N PHE A 62 -20.43 -3.63 -6.23
CA PHE A 62 -20.83 -5.04 -6.28
C PHE A 62 -20.24 -5.75 -7.50
N LYS A 63 -20.18 -5.08 -8.66
CA LYS A 63 -19.57 -5.63 -9.87
C LYS A 63 -18.07 -5.89 -9.66
N VAL A 64 -17.36 -4.96 -9.02
CA VAL A 64 -15.94 -5.11 -8.68
C VAL A 64 -15.73 -6.26 -7.70
N LEU A 65 -16.54 -6.33 -6.64
CA LEU A 65 -16.44 -7.40 -5.64
C LEU A 65 -16.73 -8.78 -6.25
N LYS A 66 -17.75 -8.88 -7.10
CA LYS A 66 -18.08 -10.12 -7.82
C LYS A 66 -16.91 -10.54 -8.72
N ALA A 67 -16.34 -9.60 -9.48
CA ALA A 67 -15.19 -9.88 -10.33
C ALA A 67 -13.98 -10.36 -9.51
N PHE A 68 -13.68 -9.69 -8.40
CA PHE A 68 -12.57 -10.06 -7.53
C PHE A 68 -12.71 -11.48 -6.95
N LEU A 69 -13.93 -11.89 -6.56
CA LEU A 69 -14.19 -13.18 -5.93
C LEU A 69 -14.36 -14.34 -6.92
N PHE A 70 -14.94 -14.08 -8.09
CA PHE A 70 -15.39 -15.14 -9.01
C PHE A 70 -14.69 -15.14 -10.36
N ASP A 71 -14.14 -14.00 -10.82
CA ASP A 71 -13.50 -13.95 -12.13
C ASP A 71 -12.09 -14.52 -12.08
N LYS A 72 -11.84 -15.50 -12.95
CA LYS A 72 -10.51 -16.05 -13.18
C LYS A 72 -9.84 -15.22 -14.27
N HIS A 73 -8.66 -14.67 -13.98
CA HIS A 73 -7.82 -14.08 -15.03
C HIS A 73 -6.68 -15.07 -15.30
N PRO A 74 -6.64 -15.68 -16.50
CA PRO A 74 -5.48 -16.47 -16.90
C PRO A 74 -4.26 -15.54 -16.98
N ASN A 75 -3.07 -16.06 -16.69
CA ASN A 75 -1.79 -15.33 -16.79
C ASN A 75 -1.52 -14.23 -15.74
N LYS A 76 -2.10 -14.32 -14.53
CA LYS A 76 -1.76 -13.42 -13.40
C LYS A 76 -0.32 -13.58 -12.88
N ILE A 77 0.31 -14.72 -13.18
CA ILE A 77 1.64 -15.08 -12.67
C ILE A 77 2.58 -15.23 -13.87
N PRO A 78 3.75 -14.57 -13.87
CA PRO A 78 4.76 -14.79 -14.90
C PRO A 78 5.18 -16.26 -14.99
N GLN A 79 5.28 -16.82 -16.20
CA GLN A 79 5.72 -18.21 -16.38
C GLN A 79 7.20 -18.43 -16.09
N LYS A 80 8.00 -17.36 -16.13
CA LYS A 80 9.43 -17.39 -15.86
C LYS A 80 9.75 -16.32 -14.83
N SER A 81 10.84 -16.55 -14.09
CA SER A 81 11.40 -15.58 -13.17
C SER A 81 11.66 -14.25 -13.88
N LEU A 82 11.31 -13.15 -13.23
CA LEU A 82 11.61 -11.82 -13.75
C LEU A 82 13.11 -11.53 -13.61
N LYS A 83 13.69 -10.92 -14.63
CA LYS A 83 15.09 -10.49 -14.58
C LYS A 83 15.18 -9.23 -13.75
N HIS A 84 16.06 -9.20 -12.77
CA HIS A 84 16.41 -8.01 -12.02
C HIS A 84 17.91 -7.73 -12.12
N ILE A 85 18.30 -6.54 -11.70
CA ILE A 85 19.69 -6.14 -11.49
C ILE A 85 19.87 -5.78 -10.02
N GLN A 86 21.06 -5.94 -9.49
CA GLN A 86 21.42 -5.44 -8.17
C GLN A 86 22.16 -4.11 -8.34
N PRO A 87 21.48 -2.96 -8.14
CA PRO A 87 22.10 -1.66 -8.32
C PRO A 87 22.97 -1.30 -7.12
N ASP A 88 24.03 -0.52 -7.36
CA ASP A 88 24.77 0.11 -6.27
C ASP A 88 23.93 1.26 -5.67
N LEU A 89 23.44 1.04 -4.45
CA LEU A 89 22.64 2.03 -3.73
C LEU A 89 23.48 3.17 -3.17
N ASN A 90 24.78 2.95 -2.97
CA ASN A 90 25.70 3.89 -2.33
C ASN A 90 26.44 4.79 -3.31
N SER A 91 26.46 4.44 -4.59
CA SER A 91 26.99 5.30 -5.64
C SER A 91 26.27 6.67 -5.68
N LYS A 92 27.02 7.67 -6.14
CA LYS A 92 26.43 8.94 -6.58
C LYS A 92 25.74 8.72 -7.92
N PRO A 93 24.72 9.54 -8.26
CA PRO A 93 24.14 9.53 -9.60
C PRO A 93 25.21 9.55 -10.69
N ALA A 94 25.04 8.74 -11.72
CA ALA A 94 25.99 8.67 -12.83
C ALA A 94 26.07 9.98 -13.65
N THR A 95 25.04 10.82 -13.57
CA THR A 95 24.96 12.11 -14.26
C THR A 95 24.42 13.19 -13.33
N ALA A 96 24.35 14.44 -13.81
CA ALA A 96 23.69 15.52 -13.08
C ALA A 96 22.15 15.37 -13.02
N ALA A 97 21.57 14.47 -13.81
CA ALA A 97 20.13 14.21 -13.76
C ALA A 97 19.77 13.31 -12.56
N PRO A 98 18.51 13.37 -12.08
CA PRO A 98 18.02 12.48 -11.03
C PRO A 98 18.15 11.02 -11.46
N GLU A 99 18.71 10.18 -10.58
CA GLU A 99 18.77 8.74 -10.77
C GLU A 99 17.60 8.10 -10.01
N ILE A 100 16.85 7.23 -10.69
CA ILE A 100 15.74 6.49 -10.09
C ILE A 100 16.08 5.00 -10.13
N ILE A 101 16.08 4.37 -8.97
CA ILE A 101 16.21 2.93 -8.81
C ILE A 101 14.84 2.38 -8.44
N TRP A 102 14.28 1.53 -9.31
CA TRP A 102 12.98 0.91 -9.07
C TRP A 102 13.14 -0.48 -8.46
N PHE A 103 12.48 -0.72 -7.33
CA PHE A 103 12.51 -2.01 -6.61
C PHE A 103 11.29 -2.89 -6.93
N GLY A 104 10.37 -2.44 -7.78
CA GLY A 104 9.10 -3.11 -8.04
C GLY A 104 7.92 -2.42 -7.34
N HIS A 105 6.70 -2.74 -7.77
CA HIS A 105 5.47 -2.08 -7.31
C HIS A 105 5.59 -0.54 -7.37
N SER A 106 5.21 0.17 -6.31
CA SER A 106 5.42 1.61 -6.13
C SER A 106 6.70 1.97 -5.37
N SER A 107 7.60 1.00 -5.12
CA SER A 107 8.83 1.22 -4.36
C SER A 107 9.98 1.69 -5.25
N TYR A 108 10.53 2.87 -4.96
CA TYR A 108 11.69 3.40 -5.68
C TYR A 108 12.57 4.31 -4.81
N LEU A 109 13.86 4.35 -5.12
CA LEU A 109 14.84 5.28 -4.55
C LEU A 109 15.16 6.35 -5.60
N ILE A 110 14.94 7.62 -5.26
CA ILE A 110 15.38 8.78 -6.04
C ILE A 110 16.66 9.32 -5.43
N LYS A 111 17.71 9.47 -6.26
CA LYS A 111 18.95 10.17 -5.92
C LYS A 111 19.04 11.46 -6.74
N MET A 112 19.08 12.62 -6.09
CA MET A 112 19.13 13.94 -6.75
C MET A 112 19.72 14.98 -5.79
N ASP A 113 20.61 15.86 -6.27
CA ASP A 113 21.17 16.98 -5.49
C ASP A 113 21.74 16.59 -4.10
N GLY A 114 22.37 15.41 -4.01
CA GLY A 114 22.89 14.86 -2.76
C GLY A 114 21.83 14.28 -1.81
N LEU A 115 20.55 14.35 -2.15
CA LEU A 115 19.44 13.73 -1.44
C LEU A 115 19.21 12.29 -1.90
N ARG A 116 18.68 11.49 -0.97
CA ARG A 116 18.18 10.13 -1.21
C ARG A 116 16.76 10.02 -0.66
N ILE A 117 15.79 9.81 -1.54
CA ILE A 117 14.37 9.74 -1.18
C ILE A 117 13.88 8.34 -1.48
N LEU A 118 13.49 7.61 -0.45
CA LEU A 118 12.87 6.30 -0.58
C LEU A 118 11.35 6.46 -0.55
N VAL A 119 10.68 6.02 -1.61
CA VAL A 119 9.23 6.15 -1.77
C VAL A 119 8.58 4.78 -1.66
N ASP A 120 7.46 4.73 -0.91
CA ASP A 120 6.62 3.56 -0.65
C ASP A 120 7.41 2.25 -0.49
N PRO A 121 8.33 2.13 0.48
CA PRO A 121 9.19 0.97 0.59
C PRO A 121 8.42 -0.28 1.00
N VAL A 122 8.32 -1.26 0.08
CA VAL A 122 7.75 -2.58 0.32
C VAL A 122 8.80 -3.63 0.00
N PHE A 123 9.53 -4.06 1.03
CA PHE A 123 10.58 -5.08 0.93
C PHE A 123 10.17 -6.41 1.59
N SER A 124 8.89 -6.55 1.96
CA SER A 124 8.33 -7.79 2.47
C SER A 124 7.88 -8.71 1.35
N GLN A 125 8.00 -10.02 1.56
CA GLN A 125 7.59 -11.03 0.58
C GLN A 125 6.07 -11.11 0.35
N VAL A 126 5.28 -10.57 1.28
CA VAL A 126 3.82 -10.47 1.17
C VAL A 126 3.37 -9.05 1.53
N PRO A 127 2.35 -8.50 0.85
CA PRO A 127 1.78 -7.18 1.13
C PRO A 127 0.75 -7.28 2.26
N SER A 128 1.15 -7.80 3.41
CA SER A 128 0.25 -8.12 4.52
C SER A 128 0.95 -7.97 5.87
N PRO A 129 0.24 -7.52 6.92
CA PRO A 129 0.70 -7.62 8.31
C PRO A 129 1.06 -9.03 8.75
N PHE A 130 0.52 -10.06 8.08
CA PHE A 130 0.70 -11.45 8.41
C PHE A 130 1.38 -12.19 7.26
N SER A 131 2.50 -12.85 7.55
CA SER A 131 3.31 -13.57 6.55
C SER A 131 2.58 -14.70 5.81
N PHE A 132 1.48 -15.21 6.39
CA PHE A 132 0.69 -16.32 5.86
C PHE A 132 -0.58 -15.87 5.12
N ILE A 133 -0.89 -14.58 5.06
CA ILE A 133 -2.06 -14.02 4.36
C ILE A 133 -1.57 -13.14 3.20
N GLY A 134 -2.10 -13.35 2.00
CA GLY A 134 -1.81 -12.53 0.82
C GLY A 134 -1.01 -13.26 -0.26
N SER A 135 -0.90 -12.64 -1.43
CA SER A 135 -0.08 -13.14 -2.53
C SER A 135 1.39 -12.89 -2.26
N LYS A 136 2.23 -13.90 -2.51
CA LYS A 136 3.69 -13.73 -2.48
C LYS A 136 4.18 -12.92 -3.67
N ALA A 137 5.32 -12.27 -3.52
CA ALA A 137 6.07 -11.67 -4.63
C ALA A 137 6.33 -12.70 -5.74
N PHE A 138 6.47 -12.23 -6.98
CA PHE A 138 6.77 -13.10 -8.11
C PHE A 138 8.22 -13.58 -8.05
N ALA A 139 8.51 -14.73 -8.65
CA ALA A 139 9.88 -15.23 -8.72
C ALA A 139 10.80 -14.20 -9.41
N GLY A 140 11.93 -13.88 -8.77
CA GLY A 140 12.93 -12.93 -9.26
C GLY A 140 12.64 -11.46 -8.96
N THR A 141 11.66 -11.18 -8.09
CA THR A 141 11.30 -9.81 -7.63
C THR A 141 11.56 -9.59 -6.14
N ASP A 142 12.33 -10.49 -5.53
CA ASP A 142 12.77 -10.46 -4.13
C ASP A 142 14.06 -9.67 -3.91
#